data_AF-B9LVM6-F1
#
_entry.id   AF-B9LVM6-F1
#
_cell.length_a   1.000
_cell.length_b   1.000
_cell.length_c   1.000
_cell.angle_alpha   90.00
_cell.angle_beta   90.00
_cell.angle_gamma   90.00
#
_symmetry.space_group_name_H-M   'P 1'
#
loop_
_entity.id
_entity.type
_entity.pdbx_description
1 polymer ?
#
loop_
_entity_poly.entity_id
_entity_poly.type
_entity_poly.pdbx_seq_one_letter_code
_entity_poly.pdbx_strand_id
1 'polypeptide(L)' 'MPETRTTTVSQNSEGQYQVTVPRDLGDFFELKGKKLEWKAGSAKNKMEVIIHDE' A
#
# COMPACT_ATOMS: atom_id res chain seq x y z
N MET A 1 -0.40 15.63 -7.22
CA MET A 1 0.09 14.24 -7.33
C MET A 1 1.29 14.11 -6.40
N PRO A 2 1.27 13.19 -5.43
CA PRO A 2 2.38 12.99 -4.49
C PRO A 2 3.62 12.44 -5.21
N GLU A 3 4.80 12.70 -4.64
CA GLU A 3 6.06 12.18 -5.14
C GLU A 3 6.20 10.67 -4.88
N THR A 4 7.06 10.00 -5.66
CA THR A 4 7.39 8.59 -5.42
C THR A 4 8.12 8.43 -4.10
N ARG A 5 7.68 7.47 -3.28
CA ARG A 5 8.28 7.12 -2.00
C ARG A 5 8.61 5.63 -1.96
N THR A 6 9.69 5.31 -1.25
CA THR A 6 10.07 3.93 -0.94
C THR A 6 9.98 3.71 0.56
N THR A 7 9.30 2.65 0.97
CA THR A 7 9.16 2.22 2.37
C THR A 7 9.62 0.78 2.51
N THR A 8 10.17 0.43 3.67
CA THR A 8 10.61 -0.94 3.94
C THR A 8 9.46 -1.75 4.54
N VAL A 9 9.18 -2.91 3.95
CA VAL A 9 8.24 -3.90 4.53
C VAL A 9 8.90 -4.52 5.76
N SER A 10 8.17 -4.58 6.86
CA SER A 10 8.55 -5.31 8.06
C SER A 10 7.60 -6.49 8.30
N GLN A 11 8.00 -7.44 9.12
CA GLN A 11 7.15 -8.54 9.55
C GLN A 11 6.97 -8.46 11.06
N ASN A 12 5.73 -8.51 11.54
CA ASN A 12 5.46 -8.50 12.98
C ASN A 12 5.70 -9.89 13.61
N SER A 13 5.57 -10.00 14.92
CA SER A 13 5.77 -11.26 15.66
C SER A 13 4.77 -12.36 15.30
N GLU A 14 3.62 -12.01 14.70
CA GLU A 14 2.60 -12.94 14.23
C GLU A 14 2.87 -13.42 12.78
N GLY A 15 3.96 -12.97 12.16
CA GLY A 15 4.32 -13.35 10.79
C GLY A 15 3.60 -12.52 9.72
N GLN A 16 2.86 -11.47 10.07
CA GLN A 16 2.19 -10.61 9.10
C GLN A 16 3.16 -9.59 8.51
N TYR A 17 3.18 -9.48 7.18
CA TYR A 17 3.90 -8.43 6.49
C TYR A 17 3.14 -7.11 6.60
N GLN A 18 3.85 -6.05 6.97
CA GLN A 18 3.28 -4.72 7.16
C GLN A 18 4.20 -3.65 6.56
N VAL A 19 3.59 -2.61 6.03
CA VAL A 19 4.28 -1.44 5.49
C VAL A 19 3.52 -0.19 5.89
N THR A 20 4.26 0.87 6.17
CA THR A 20 3.66 2.18 6.42
C THR A 20 3.36 2.85 5.08
N VAL A 21 2.11 3.27 4.87
CA VAL A 21 1.79 4.13 3.72
C VAL A 21 2.27 5.55 4.05
N PRO A 22 3.08 6.20 3.19
CA PRO A 22 3.47 7.59 3.34
C PRO A 22 2.25 8.52 3.50
N ARG A 23 2.35 9.50 4.40
CA ARG A 23 1.22 10.37 4.75
C ARG A 23 0.64 11.11 3.54
N ASP A 24 1.51 11.64 2.68
CA ASP A 24 1.13 12.35 1.45
C ASP A 24 0.31 11.47 0.49
N LEU A 25 0.69 10.20 0.31
CA LEU A 25 -0.09 9.23 -0.47
C LEU A 25 -1.42 8.88 0.23
N GLY A 26 -1.39 8.68 1.55
CA GLY A 26 -2.58 8.38 2.35
C GLY A 26 -3.64 9.48 2.28
N ASP A 27 -3.21 10.74 2.41
CA ASP A 27 -4.09 11.91 2.32
C ASP A 27 -4.60 12.11 0.89
N PHE A 28 -3.73 11.93 -0.11
CA PHE A 28 -4.11 12.10 -1.53
C PHE A 28 -5.19 11.11 -1.99
N PHE A 29 -5.15 9.87 -1.49
CA PHE A 29 -6.13 8.82 -1.82
C PHE A 29 -7.22 8.65 -0.76
N GLU A 30 -7.25 9.49 0.27
CA GLU A 30 -8.21 9.43 1.38
C GLU A 30 -8.31 8.02 2.01
N LEU A 31 -7.17 7.35 2.22
CA LEU A 31 -7.14 5.91 2.54
C LEU A 31 -7.80 5.52 3.86
N LYS A 32 -8.00 6.47 4.77
CA LYS A 32 -8.57 6.19 6.09
C LYS A 32 -9.98 5.61 5.94
N GLY A 33 -10.15 4.35 6.36
CA GLY A 33 -11.43 3.64 6.30
C GLY A 33 -11.70 2.94 4.96
N LYS A 34 -10.87 3.15 3.93
CA LYS A 34 -10.99 2.45 2.65
C LYS A 34 -10.39 1.04 2.74
N LYS A 35 -10.86 0.15 1.88
CA LYS A 35 -10.31 -1.20 1.71
C LYS A 35 -9.24 -1.19 0.62
N LEU A 36 -8.15 -1.92 0.84
CA LEU A 36 -7.07 -2.11 -0.12
C LEU A 36 -7.04 -3.57 -0.57
N GLU A 37 -7.11 -3.78 -1.88
CA GLU A 37 -6.85 -5.09 -2.50
C GLU A 37 -5.41 -5.12 -3.04
N TRP A 38 -4.71 -6.22 -2.78
CA TRP A 38 -3.33 -6.42 -3.19
C TRP A 38 -3.26 -7.60 -4.14
N LYS A 39 -2.66 -7.42 -5.32
CA LYS A 39 -2.50 -8.48 -6.31
C LYS A 39 -1.12 -8.44 -6.96
N ALA A 40 -0.66 -9.59 -7.45
CA ALA A 40 0.54 -9.64 -8.26
C ALA A 40 0.33 -8.86 -9.57
N GLY A 41 1.27 -7.98 -9.91
CA GLY A 41 1.29 -7.35 -11.21
C GLY A 41 1.75 -8.32 -12.30
N SER A 42 1.61 -7.93 -13.56
CA SER A 42 2.05 -8.74 -14.71
C SER A 42 3.57 -8.94 -14.77
N ALA A 43 4.35 -8.09 -14.11
CA ALA A 43 5.82 -8.19 -14.02
C ALA A 43 6.28 -8.76 -12.66
N LYS A 44 7.38 -9.53 -12.69
CA LYS A 44 7.91 -10.31 -11.56
C LYS A 44 8.13 -9.51 -10.26
N ASN A 45 8.44 -8.22 -10.36
CA ASN A 45 8.76 -7.34 -9.22
C ASN A 45 7.73 -6.22 -9.05
N LYS A 46 6.50 -6.43 -9.53
CA LYS A 46 5.42 -5.46 -9.43
C LYS A 46 4.27 -6.06 -8.63
N MET A 47 3.73 -5.25 -7.73
CA MET A 47 2.52 -5.51 -6.99
C MET A 47 1.57 -4.35 -7.28
N GLU A 48 0.31 -4.64 -7.51
CA GLU A 48 -0.74 -3.65 -7.70
C GLU A 48 -1.57 -3.55 -6.42
N VAL A 49 -1.83 -2.31 -6.00
CA VAL A 49 -2.72 -1.99 -4.88
C VAL A 49 -3.92 -1.26 -5.45
N ILE A 50 -5.11 -1.82 -5.28
CA ILE A 50 -6.38 -1.24 -5.72
C ILE A 50 -7.08 -0.69 -4.50
N ILE A 51 -7.50 0.58 -4.59
CA ILE A 51 -8.30 1.24 -3.57
C ILE A 51 -9.77 1.01 -3.91
N HIS A 52 -10.52 0.46 -2.97
CA HIS A 52 -11.96 0.28 -3.10
C HIS A 52 -12.67 1.45 -2.40
N ASP A 53 -13.38 2.24 -3.20
CA ASP A 53 -14.33 3.24 -2.72
C ASP A 53 -15.68 2.53 -2.55
N GLU A 54 -16.14 2.41 -1.30
CA GLU A 54 -17.52 1.95 -1.00
C GLU A 54 -18.54 3.03 -1.37
#